data_AF-A0A6P1BZM0-F1
#
_entry.id   AF-A0A6P1BZM0-F1
#
_cell.length_a   1.000
_cell.length_b   1.000
_cell.length_c   1.000
_cell.angle_alpha   90.00
_cell.angle_beta   90.00
_cell.angle_gamma   90.00
#
_symmetry.space_group_name_H-M   'P 1'
#
loop_
_entity.id
_entity.type
_entity.pdbx_description
1 polymer ?
#
loop_
_entity_poly.entity_id
_entity_poly.type
_entity_poly.pdbx_seq_one_letter_code
_entity_poly.pdbx_strand_id
1 'polypeptide(L)'
;VELPLALPVIMAGIRTSAVWVIGTATLSTPIGQTSLGNYIFAGLQTQNWVLVLFGCVASALLALAVDQFLTLIERGLRERKRLHAMLGSVGIAVLVTATLIPSVARAPSTYVVGAKTFAEQYVLSALIEQRLQAAR
;
A
#
# COMPACT_ATOMS: atom_id res chain seq x y z
N VAL A 1 -9.22 -17.76 -31.29
CA VAL A 1 -8.29 -18.86 -30.94
C VAL A 1 -7.00 -18.36 -30.26
N GLU A 2 -6.76 -17.04 -30.22
CA GLU A 2 -5.48 -16.44 -29.80
C GLU A 2 -5.41 -16.03 -28.31
N LEU A 3 -6.56 -15.76 -27.68
CA LEU A 3 -6.67 -15.41 -26.26
C LEU A 3 -5.88 -16.33 -25.28
N PRO A 4 -5.93 -17.67 -25.40
CA PRO A 4 -5.19 -18.53 -24.47
C PRO A 4 -3.67 -18.49 -24.68
N LEU A 5 -3.19 -18.10 -25.87
CA LEU A 5 -1.75 -18.01 -26.16
C LEU A 5 -1.16 -16.66 -25.68
N ALA A 6 -1.96 -15.59 -25.70
CA ALA A 6 -1.55 -14.27 -25.22
C ALA A 6 -1.60 -14.11 -23.68
N LEU A 7 -2.32 -14.98 -22.98
CA LEU A 7 -2.55 -14.90 -21.53
C LEU A 7 -1.26 -14.80 -20.67
N PRO A 8 -0.19 -15.56 -20.93
CA PRO A 8 1.04 -15.48 -20.13
C PRO A 8 1.75 -14.12 -20.28
N VAL A 9 1.72 -13.53 -21.47
CA VAL A 9 2.34 -12.22 -21.74
C VAL A 9 1.56 -11.12 -21.04
N ILE A 10 0.24 -11.17 -21.08
CA ILE A 10 -0.63 -10.23 -20.39
C ILE A 10 -0.41 -10.33 -18.87
N MET A 11 -0.35 -11.54 -18.30
CA MET A 11 -0.12 -11.74 -16.87
C MET A 11 1.27 -11.29 -16.41
N ALA A 12 2.30 -11.46 -17.24
CA ALA A 12 3.62 -10.89 -16.98
C ALA A 12 3.58 -9.35 -16.92
N GLY A 13 2.83 -8.72 -17.84
CA GLY A 13 2.61 -7.27 -17.84
C GLY A 13 1.86 -6.75 -16.60
N ILE A 14 0.79 -7.43 -16.20
CA ILE A 14 0.01 -7.07 -15.01
C ILE A 14 0.88 -7.16 -13.75
N ARG A 15 1.68 -8.22 -13.64
CA ARG A 15 2.53 -8.48 -12.48
C ARG A 15 3.60 -7.41 -12.29
N THR A 16 4.33 -7.10 -13.35
CA THR A 16 5.32 -6.02 -13.31
C THR A 16 4.67 -4.69 -12.97
N SER A 17 3.53 -4.38 -13.60
CA SER A 17 2.78 -3.16 -13.32
C SER A 17 2.31 -3.07 -11.86
N ALA A 18 1.86 -4.17 -11.27
CA ALA A 18 1.44 -4.22 -9.87
C ALA A 18 2.59 -3.89 -8.91
N VAL A 19 3.77 -4.47 -9.12
CA VAL A 19 4.96 -4.18 -8.30
C VAL A 19 5.37 -2.70 -8.44
N TRP A 20 5.33 -2.16 -9.66
CA TRP A 20 5.59 -0.73 -9.90
C TRP A 20 4.60 0.18 -9.16
N VAL A 21 3.30 -0.13 -9.21
CA VAL A 21 2.26 0.63 -8.51
C VAL A 21 2.47 0.61 -6.99
N ILE A 22 2.89 -0.52 -6.42
CA ILE A 22 3.18 -0.61 -4.98
C ILE A 22 4.40 0.24 -4.62
N GLY A 23 5.42 0.25 -5.49
CA GLY A 23 6.59 1.13 -5.35
C GLY A 23 6.19 2.61 -5.36
N THR A 24 5.39 3.04 -6.33
CA THR A 24 4.94 4.44 -6.41
C THR A 24 3.96 4.81 -5.29
N ALA A 25 3.13 3.87 -4.81
CA ALA A 25 2.25 4.10 -3.67
C ALA A 25 3.03 4.44 -2.38
N THR A 26 4.23 3.90 -2.22
CA THR A 26 5.14 4.21 -1.10
C THR A 26 5.59 5.69 -1.13
N LEU A 27 5.67 6.28 -2.33
CA LEU A 27 5.98 7.69 -2.55
C LEU A 27 4.79 8.63 -2.30
N SER A 28 3.65 8.14 -1.80
CA SER A 28 2.51 9.01 -1.43
C SER A 28 2.71 9.78 -0.11
N THR A 29 3.70 9.37 0.69
CA THR A 29 4.02 9.98 1.99
C THR A 29 4.30 11.49 1.93
N PRO A 30 5.10 12.03 0.99
CA PRO A 30 5.39 13.47 0.91
C PRO A 30 4.15 14.32 0.62
N ILE A 31 3.08 13.71 0.09
CA ILE A 31 1.80 14.36 -0.19
C ILE A 31 0.86 14.35 1.04
N GLY A 32 1.35 13.90 2.20
CA GLY A 32 0.59 13.84 3.45
C GLY A 32 -0.37 12.65 3.55
N GLN A 33 -0.28 11.67 2.64
CA GLN A 33 -1.07 10.45 2.71
C GLN A 33 -0.42 9.41 3.61
N THR A 34 -1.24 8.67 4.37
CA THR A 34 -0.78 7.57 5.19
C THR A 34 -0.40 6.39 4.30
N SER A 35 0.86 5.98 4.33
CA SER A 35 1.36 4.81 3.61
C SER A 35 2.49 4.11 4.38
N LEU A 36 2.88 2.92 3.93
CA LEU A 36 4.07 2.23 4.45
C LEU A 36 5.36 3.04 4.26
N GLY A 37 5.37 3.96 3.30
CA GLY A 37 6.48 4.89 3.07
C GLY A 37 6.73 5.84 4.24
N ASN A 38 5.76 6.04 5.13
CA ASN A 38 5.94 6.89 6.31
C ASN A 38 7.11 6.45 7.18
N TYR A 39 7.34 5.13 7.32
CA TYR A 39 8.50 4.60 8.05
C TYR A 39 9.82 4.89 7.35
N ILE A 40 9.83 4.89 6.02
CA ILE A 40 11.00 5.22 5.20
C ILE A 40 11.35 6.70 5.37
N PHE A 41 10.39 7.60 5.17
CA PHE A 41 10.62 9.04 5.29
C PHE A 41 10.94 9.46 6.74
N ALA A 42 10.28 8.88 7.75
CA ALA A 42 10.60 9.15 9.15
C ALA A 42 12.03 8.67 9.51
N GLY A 43 12.44 7.50 9.01
CA GLY A 43 13.81 7.00 9.19
C GLY A 43 14.85 7.88 8.49
N LEU A 44 14.55 8.37 7.29
CA LEU A 44 15.42 9.32 6.57
C LEU A 44 15.56 10.65 7.32
N GLN A 45 14.47 11.19 7.87
CA GLN A 45 14.50 12.45 8.64
C GLN A 45 15.23 12.32 9.97
N THR A 46 15.10 11.17 10.65
CA THR A 46 15.75 10.90 11.94
C THR A 46 17.14 10.26 11.80
N GLN A 47 17.62 10.10 10.57
CA GLN A 47 18.87 9.40 10.23
C GLN A 47 18.96 7.98 10.85
N ASN A 48 17.80 7.35 11.07
CA ASN A 48 17.68 6.04 11.67
C ASN A 48 17.50 4.97 10.58
N TRP A 49 18.60 4.30 10.23
CA TRP A 49 18.63 3.26 9.20
C TRP A 49 17.74 2.06 9.52
N VAL A 50 17.49 1.77 10.80
CA VAL A 50 16.62 0.67 11.22
C VAL A 50 15.18 0.92 10.76
N LEU A 51 14.69 2.16 10.88
CA LEU A 51 13.35 2.53 10.46
C LEU A 51 13.17 2.48 8.94
N VAL A 52 14.17 2.95 8.16
CA VAL A 52 14.07 2.88 6.70
C VAL A 52 14.16 1.44 6.20
N LEU A 53 15.03 0.60 6.78
CA LEU A 53 15.07 -0.83 6.45
C LEU A 53 13.75 -1.53 6.79
N PHE A 54 13.15 -1.23 7.94
CA PHE A 54 11.83 -1.76 8.30
C PHE A 54 10.76 -1.38 7.27
N GLY A 55 10.69 -0.10 6.87
CA GLY A 55 9.74 0.36 5.86
C GLY A 55 9.97 -0.27 4.48
N CYS A 56 11.23 -0.41 4.06
CA CYS A 56 11.60 -1.07 2.80
C CYS A 56 11.22 -2.57 2.81
N VAL A 57 11.54 -3.29 3.88
CA VAL A 57 11.21 -4.72 4.02
C VAL A 57 9.71 -4.93 4.05
N ALA A 58 8.96 -4.11 4.81
CA ALA A 58 7.51 -4.18 4.85
C ALA A 58 6.88 -3.94 3.46
N SER A 59 7.37 -2.95 2.73
CA SER A 59 6.88 -2.64 1.37
C SER A 59 7.24 -3.74 0.36
N ALA A 60 8.45 -4.29 0.45
CA ALA A 60 8.89 -5.40 -0.41
C ALA A 60 8.06 -6.68 -0.14
N LEU A 61 7.80 -7.00 1.13
CA LEU A 61 6.95 -8.13 1.50
C LEU A 61 5.53 -7.97 0.98
N LEU A 62 4.96 -6.76 1.07
CA LEU A 62 3.65 -6.47 0.49
C LEU A 62 3.65 -6.66 -1.03
N ALA A 63 4.67 -6.16 -1.74
CA ALA A 63 4.80 -6.31 -3.18
C ALA A 63 4.87 -7.79 -3.60
N LEU A 64 5.70 -8.58 -2.90
CA LEU A 64 5.84 -10.03 -3.14
C LEU A 64 4.55 -10.79 -2.82
N ALA A 65 3.84 -10.41 -1.76
CA ALA A 65 2.56 -11.04 -1.42
C ALA A 65 1.53 -10.85 -2.54
N VAL A 66 1.42 -9.63 -3.08
CA VAL A 66 0.53 -9.31 -4.20
C VAL A 66 0.95 -10.08 -5.46
N ASP A 67 2.24 -10.09 -5.80
CA ASP A 67 2.80 -10.86 -6.91
C ASP A 67 2.45 -12.36 -6.82
N GLN A 68 2.56 -12.91 -5.61
CA GLN A 68 2.25 -14.32 -5.34
C GLN A 68 0.76 -14.62 -5.55
N PHE A 69 -0.14 -13.73 -5.13
CA PHE A 69 -1.58 -13.89 -5.39
C PHE A 69 -1.90 -13.86 -6.89
N LEU A 70 -1.27 -12.96 -7.66
CA LEU A 70 -1.42 -12.93 -9.12
C LEU A 70 -0.90 -14.23 -9.76
N THR A 71 0.22 -14.76 -9.27
CA THR A 71 0.79 -16.04 -9.72
C THR A 71 -0.16 -17.21 -9.45
N LEU A 72 -0.79 -17.25 -8.28
CA LEU A 72 -1.79 -18.26 -7.93
C LEU A 72 -2.99 -18.23 -8.89
N ILE A 73 -3.46 -17.03 -9.24
CA ILE A 73 -4.56 -16.83 -10.20
C ILE A 73 -4.15 -17.31 -11.60
N GLU A 74 -2.96 -16.94 -12.07
CA GLU A 74 -2.45 -17.37 -13.37
C GLU A 74 -2.33 -18.90 -13.47
N ARG A 75 -1.73 -19.55 -12.47
CA ARG A 75 -1.59 -21.01 -12.43
C ARG A 75 -2.96 -21.70 -12.41
N GLY A 76 -3.92 -21.18 -11.65
CA GLY A 76 -5.29 -21.68 -11.61
C GLY A 76 -6.02 -21.57 -12.95
N LEU A 77 -5.83 -20.47 -13.69
CA LEU A 77 -6.37 -20.31 -15.04
C LEU A 77 -5.72 -21.28 -16.03
N ARG A 78 -4.40 -21.49 -15.95
CA ARG A 78 -3.64 -22.34 -16.88
C ARG A 78 -3.96 -23.82 -16.72
N GLU A 79 -4.10 -24.31 -15.50
CA GLU A 79 -4.38 -25.73 -15.21
C GLU A 79 -5.87 -26.09 -15.26
N ARG A 80 -6.77 -25.14 -15.57
CA ARG A 80 -8.24 -25.28 -15.48
C ARG A 80 -8.75 -25.79 -14.11
N LYS A 81 -7.89 -25.84 -13.09
CA LYS A 81 -8.26 -26.17 -11.71
C LYS A 81 -8.87 -24.93 -11.07
N ARG A 82 -10.19 -24.77 -11.31
CA ARG A 82 -11.04 -23.68 -10.80
C ARG A 82 -10.80 -23.37 -9.31
N LEU A 83 -10.43 -24.39 -8.53
CA LEU A 83 -10.14 -24.26 -7.10
C LEU A 83 -8.94 -23.34 -6.78
N HIS A 84 -7.82 -23.44 -7.51
CA HIS A 84 -6.64 -22.61 -7.27
C HIS A 84 -6.84 -21.17 -7.78
N ALA A 85 -7.59 -21.03 -8.88
CA ALA A 85 -8.02 -19.73 -9.38
C ALA A 85 -8.97 -19.02 -8.40
N MET A 86 -9.92 -19.77 -7.80
CA MET A 86 -10.81 -19.26 -6.76
C MET A 86 -10.07 -18.95 -5.46
N LEU A 87 -9.13 -19.79 -5.01
CA LEU A 87 -8.34 -19.51 -3.81
C LEU A 87 -7.49 -18.24 -3.98
N GLY A 88 -6.87 -18.05 -5.14
CA GLY A 88 -6.13 -16.83 -5.46
C GLY A 88 -7.03 -15.59 -5.50
N SER A 89 -8.18 -15.67 -6.19
CA SER A 89 -9.10 -14.54 -6.30
C SER A 89 -9.81 -14.20 -4.99
N VAL A 90 -10.19 -15.20 -4.20
CA VAL A 90 -10.74 -15.05 -2.85
C VAL A 90 -9.70 -14.45 -1.92
N GLY A 91 -8.43 -14.88 -2.00
CA GLY A 91 -7.34 -14.30 -1.23
C GLY A 91 -7.18 -12.79 -1.48
N ILE A 92 -7.20 -12.37 -2.76
CA ILE A 92 -7.18 -10.94 -3.12
C ILE A 92 -8.44 -10.24 -2.62
N ALA A 93 -9.63 -10.82 -2.85
CA ALA A 93 -10.89 -10.20 -2.45
C ALA A 93 -11.00 -10.00 -0.93
N VAL A 94 -10.51 -10.97 -0.14
CA VAL A 94 -10.44 -10.86 1.33
C VAL A 94 -9.43 -9.78 1.74
N LEU A 95 -8.26 -9.71 1.11
CA LEU A 95 -7.26 -8.68 1.40
C LEU A 95 -7.79 -7.27 1.09
N VAL A 96 -8.47 -7.10 -0.04
CA VAL A 96 -9.09 -5.84 -0.48
C VAL A 96 -10.25 -5.46 0.46
N THR A 97 -11.14 -6.38 0.79
CA THR A 97 -12.25 -6.08 1.70
C THR A 97 -11.76 -5.77 3.11
N ALA A 98 -10.80 -6.53 3.66
CA ALA A 98 -10.21 -6.26 4.96
C ALA A 98 -9.53 -4.87 5.04
N THR A 99 -8.93 -4.41 3.95
CA THR A 99 -8.30 -3.08 3.88
C THR A 99 -9.31 -1.95 3.63
N LEU A 100 -10.47 -2.22 3.01
CA LEU A 100 -11.53 -1.23 2.76
C LEU A 100 -12.53 -1.06 3.93
N ILE A 101 -12.73 -2.07 4.78
CA ILE A 101 -13.67 -1.96 5.91
C ILE A 101 -13.35 -0.76 6.83
N PRO A 102 -12.11 -0.55 7.31
CA PRO A 102 -11.81 0.59 8.16
C PRO A 102 -11.81 1.94 7.42
N SER A 103 -11.71 1.96 6.08
CA SER A 103 -11.76 3.21 5.31
C SER A 103 -13.18 3.71 5.10
N VAL A 104 -14.17 2.81 5.02
CA VAL A 104 -15.60 3.16 4.91
C VAL A 104 -16.24 3.48 6.27
N ALA A 105 -15.70 2.93 7.36
CA ALA A 105 -16.25 3.09 8.71
C ALA A 105 -15.82 4.38 9.45
N ARG A 106 -14.99 5.25 8.86
CA ARG A 106 -14.53 6.49 9.51
C ARG A 106 -15.60 7.60 9.45
N ALA A 107 -16.02 8.09 10.61
CA ALA A 107 -16.85 9.28 10.76
C ALA A 107 -16.08 10.57 10.34
N PRO A 108 -16.75 11.57 9.75
CA PRO A 108 -16.10 12.67 9.00
C PRO A 108 -15.57 13.84 9.86
N SER A 109 -14.93 13.60 11.01
CA SER A 109 -14.50 14.69 11.91
C SER A 109 -13.02 14.70 12.30
N THR A 110 -12.12 14.35 11.38
CA THR A 110 -10.67 14.50 11.62
C THR A 110 -10.12 15.59 10.71
N TYR A 111 -9.88 16.77 11.29
CA TYR A 111 -9.12 17.83 10.63
C TYR A 111 -7.69 17.34 10.42
N VAL A 112 -7.29 17.17 9.16
CA VAL A 112 -5.90 16.83 8.80
C VAL A 112 -5.19 18.13 8.45
N VAL A 113 -4.33 18.61 9.35
CA VAL A 113 -3.48 19.78 9.10
C VAL A 113 -2.23 19.31 8.35
N GLY A 114 -2.17 19.58 7.05
CA GLY A 114 -0.97 19.29 6.26
C GLY A 114 0.16 20.25 6.62
N ALA A 115 1.30 19.71 7.07
CA ALA A 115 2.54 20.45 7.23
C ALA A 115 3.57 19.94 6.21
N LYS A 116 4.42 20.84 5.69
CA LYS A 116 5.56 20.44 4.88
C LYS A 116 6.54 19.67 5.78
N THR A 117 7.31 18.76 5.21
CA THR A 117 8.30 17.93 5.92
C THR A 117 9.56 18.73 6.34
N PHE A 118 9.35 19.82 7.07
CA PHE A 118 10.38 20.58 7.78
C PHE A 118 10.09 20.47 9.27
N ALA A 119 11.15 20.33 10.08
CA ALA A 119 11.03 20.14 11.53
C ALA A 119 10.20 21.24 12.20
N GLU A 120 10.40 22.49 11.79
CA GLU A 120 9.69 23.67 12.32
C GLU A 120 8.18 23.58 12.04
N GLN A 121 7.82 23.16 10.82
CA GLN A 121 6.42 23.03 10.42
C GLN A 121 5.74 21.85 11.12
N TYR A 122 6.48 20.76 11.36
CA TYR A 122 5.98 19.60 12.10
C TYR A 122 5.65 19.97 13.56
N VAL A 123 6.53 20.74 14.22
CA VAL A 123 6.29 21.23 15.58
C VAL A 123 5.11 22.22 15.60
N LEU A 124 5.02 23.10 14.62
CA LEU A 124 3.93 24.07 14.53
C LEU A 124 2.58 23.39 14.29
N SER A 125 2.51 22.37 13.43
CA SER A 125 1.27 21.59 13.25
C SER A 125 0.87 20.84 14.52
N ALA A 126 1.83 20.27 15.25
CA ALA A 126 1.54 19.60 16.51
C ALA A 126 0.98 20.57 17.57
N LEU A 127 1.52 21.79 17.65
CA LEU A 127 1.02 22.84 18.53
C LEU A 127 -0.39 23.32 18.13
N ILE A 128 -0.66 23.49 16.84
CA ILE A 128 -1.98 23.88 16.32
C ILE A 128 -3.01 22.78 16.62
N GLU A 129 -2.64 21.51 16.42
CA GLU A 129 -3.48 20.36 16.72
C GLU A 129 -3.82 20.28 18.21
N GLN A 130 -2.83 20.50 19.09
CA GLN A 130 -3.03 20.55 20.54
C GLN A 130 -3.94 21.72 20.97
N ARG A 131 -3.83 22.89 20.33
CA ARG A 131 -4.71 24.04 20.59
C ARG A 131 -6.15 23.81 20.13
N LEU A 132 -6.35 23.14 18.99
CA LEU A 132 -7.66 22.75 18.48
C LEU A 132 -8.33 21.70 19.38
N GLN A 133 -7.57 20.77 19.94
CA GLN A 133 -8.09 19.78 20.90
C GLN A 133 -8.47 20.42 22.24
N ALA A 134 -7.69 21.40 22.73
CA ALA A 134 -7.97 22.10 23.97
C ALA A 134 -9.12 23.12 23.89
N ALA A 135 -9.50 23.55 22.68
CA ALA A 135 -10.63 24.45 22.43
C ALA A 135 -11.97 23.69 22.24
N ARG A 136 -11.97 22.38 22.41
CA ARG A 136 -13.13 21.49 22.37
C ARG A 136 -13.50 21.04 23.77
#